data_AF-X1MF05-F1
#
_entry.id   AF-X1MF05-F1
#
_cell.length_a   1.000
_cell.length_b   1.000
_cell.length_c   1.000
_cell.angle_alpha   90.00
_cell.angle_beta   90.00
_cell.angle_gamma   90.00
#
_symmetry.space_group_name_H-M   'P 1'
#
loop_
_entity.id
_entity.type
_entity.pdbx_description
1 polymer ?
#
loop_
_entity_poly.entity_id
_entity_poly.type
_entity_poly.pdbx_seq_one_letter_code
_entity_poly.pdbx_strand_id
1 'polypeptide(L)'
;MKETISITAIIALAILGVVISYTQPEASKLLYAIVAAIAGIGGHYIPKAVVAFRSEIKRYGLKMTWKRYHFRVIGFALAGAGLGLIVDELIAGPFSLTPTGHEFWGIVLFVVGMVLISLKPKGKD
;
A
#
# COMPACT_ATOMS: atom_id res chain seq x y z
N MET A 1 9.69 14.47 -5.54
CA MET A 1 10.90 13.73 -5.12
C MET A 1 10.69 12.89 -3.87
N LYS A 2 10.33 13.46 -2.71
CA LYS A 2 10.17 12.68 -1.46
C LYS A 2 9.14 11.54 -1.53
N GLU A 3 7.99 11.77 -2.18
CA GLU A 3 6.95 10.74 -2.37
C GLU A 3 7.43 9.61 -3.28
N THR A 4 8.08 9.94 -4.41
CA THR A 4 8.63 8.97 -5.36
C THR A 4 9.67 8.06 -4.69
N ILE A 5 10.59 8.65 -3.92
CA ILE A 5 11.63 7.91 -3.17
C ILE A 5 10.99 6.93 -2.18
N SER A 6 9.87 7.30 -1.55
CA SER A 6 9.20 6.47 -0.56
C SER A 6 8.43 5.30 -1.17
N ILE A 7 7.83 5.48 -2.35
CA ILE A 7 7.18 4.40 -3.09
C ILE A 7 8.22 3.41 -3.60
N THR A 8 9.34 3.90 -4.13
CA THR A 8 10.46 3.03 -4.53
C THR A 8 11.01 2.24 -3.35
N ALA A 9 11.12 2.85 -2.16
CA ALA A 9 11.51 2.16 -0.94
C ALA A 9 10.49 1.08 -0.53
N ILE A 10 9.19 1.36 -0.61
CA ILE A 10 8.12 0.37 -0.35
C ILE A 10 8.24 -0.82 -1.33
N ILE A 11 8.42 -0.55 -2.63
CA ILE A 11 8.55 -1.60 -3.65
C ILE A 11 9.80 -2.44 -3.39
N ALA A 12 10.94 -1.80 -3.11
CA ALA A 12 12.20 -2.50 -2.83
C ALA A 12 12.10 -3.38 -1.59
N LEU A 13 11.47 -2.88 -0.51
CA LEU A 13 11.22 -3.65 0.71
C LEU A 13 10.27 -4.82 0.48
N ALA A 14 9.22 -4.63 -0.32
CA ALA A 14 8.29 -5.71 -0.67
C ALA A 14 9.01 -6.82 -1.46
N ILE A 15 9.81 -6.47 -2.47
CA ILE A 15 10.61 -7.44 -3.24
C ILE A 15 11.59 -8.18 -2.31
N LEU A 16 12.29 -7.45 -1.44
CA LEU A 16 13.22 -8.04 -0.49
C LEU A 16 12.51 -9.05 0.45
N GLY A 17 11.33 -8.70 0.98
CA GLY A 17 10.54 -9.59 1.83
C GLY A 17 10.11 -10.87 1.11
N VAL A 18 9.71 -10.76 -0.17
CA VAL A 18 9.39 -11.91 -1.00
C VAL A 18 10.61 -12.80 -1.21
N VAL A 19 11.75 -12.23 -1.60
CA VAL A 19 13.00 -12.99 -1.82
C VAL A 19 13.47 -13.72 -0.55
N ILE A 20 13.39 -13.06 0.62
CA ILE A 20 13.76 -13.68 1.90
C ILE A 20 12.84 -14.86 2.21
N SER A 21 11.53 -14.75 1.98
CA SER A 21 10.59 -15.84 2.25
C SER A 21 10.86 -17.09 1.41
N TYR A 22 11.33 -16.92 0.17
CA TYR A 22 11.72 -18.03 -0.69
C TYR A 22 13.07 -18.65 -0.33
N THR A 23 13.99 -17.87 0.23
CA THR A 23 15.38 -18.30 0.45
C THR A 23 15.63 -18.77 1.89
N GLN A 24 14.91 -18.20 2.86
CA GLN A 24 15.06 -18.48 4.28
C GLN A 24 13.67 -18.44 4.95
N PRO A 25 12.86 -19.50 4.83
CA PRO A 25 11.51 -19.54 5.40
C PRO A 25 11.49 -19.40 6.94
N GLU A 26 12.60 -19.67 7.61
CA GLU A 26 12.74 -19.47 9.06
C GLU A 26 13.05 -18.02 9.48
N ALA A 27 13.29 -17.11 8.53
CA ALA A 27 13.60 -15.70 8.78
C ALA A 27 12.36 -14.84 9.10
N SER A 28 11.41 -15.40 9.86
CA SER A 28 10.13 -14.78 10.22
C SER A 28 10.30 -13.39 10.84
N LYS A 29 11.28 -13.22 11.74
CA LYS A 29 11.60 -11.92 12.39
C LYS A 29 11.96 -10.82 11.39
N LEU A 30 12.72 -11.16 10.35
CA LEU A 30 13.12 -10.22 9.31
C LEU A 30 11.92 -9.85 8.43
N LEU A 31 11.03 -10.82 8.17
CA LEU A 31 9.77 -10.58 7.48
C LEU A 31 8.88 -9.61 8.24
N TYR A 32 8.69 -9.82 9.54
CA TYR A 32 7.90 -8.93 10.38
C TYR A 32 8.48 -7.51 10.38
N ALA A 33 9.81 -7.36 10.42
CA ALA A 33 10.46 -6.05 10.34
C ALA A 33 10.20 -5.34 8.99
N ILE A 34 10.24 -6.07 7.88
CA ILE A 34 9.94 -5.54 6.54
C ILE A 34 8.47 -5.12 6.44
N VAL A 35 7.55 -5.97 6.89
CA VAL A 35 6.10 -5.68 6.90
C VAL A 35 5.80 -4.46 7.77
N ALA A 36 6.40 -4.37 8.96
CA ALA A 36 6.26 -3.22 9.85
C ALA A 36 6.80 -1.94 9.21
N ALA A 37 7.93 -2.00 8.50
CA ALA A 37 8.47 -0.87 7.77
C ALA A 37 7.52 -0.41 6.64
N ILE A 38 6.99 -1.35 5.85
CA ILE A 38 6.03 -1.06 4.78
C ILE A 38 4.76 -0.42 5.35
N ALA A 39 4.20 -1.00 6.42
CA ALA A 39 3.01 -0.49 7.10
C ALA A 39 3.27 0.90 7.71
N GLY A 40 4.43 1.12 8.32
CA GLY A 40 4.82 2.41 8.89
C GLY A 40 4.95 3.51 7.84
N ILE A 41 5.59 3.20 6.70
CA ILE A 41 5.69 4.15 5.58
C ILE A 41 4.28 4.46 5.05
N GLY A 42 3.45 3.45 4.77
CA GLY A 42 2.09 3.69 4.29
C GLY A 42 1.21 4.44 5.30
N GLY A 43 1.32 4.13 6.59
CA GLY A 43 0.65 4.86 7.67
C GLY A 43 1.04 6.34 7.76
N HIS A 44 2.22 6.73 7.27
CA HIS A 44 2.62 8.12 7.15
C HIS A 44 2.00 8.84 5.93
N TYR A 45 1.85 8.13 4.81
CA TYR A 45 1.45 8.72 3.52
C TYR A 45 -0.06 8.67 3.26
N ILE A 46 -0.74 7.59 3.68
CA ILE A 46 -2.18 7.41 3.49
C ILE A 46 -2.96 8.57 4.14
N PRO A 47 -2.72 8.98 5.40
CA PRO A 47 -3.45 10.10 6.00
C PRO A 47 -3.27 11.41 5.25
N LYS A 48 -2.06 11.68 4.73
CA LYS A 48 -1.80 12.88 3.92
C LYS A 48 -2.58 12.87 2.62
N ALA A 49 -2.59 11.72 1.94
CA ALA A 49 -3.37 11.54 0.72
C ALA A 49 -4.88 11.69 0.98
N VAL A 50 -5.38 11.16 2.10
CA VAL A 50 -6.79 11.30 2.52
C VAL A 50 -7.13 12.77 2.80
N VAL A 51 -6.29 13.50 3.53
CA VAL A 51 -6.51 14.93 3.81
C VAL A 51 -6.50 15.77 2.53
N ALA A 52 -5.53 15.52 1.64
CA ALA A 52 -5.47 16.19 0.34
C ALA A 52 -6.74 15.93 -0.48
N PHE A 53 -7.16 14.67 -0.60
CA PHE A 53 -8.38 14.30 -1.30
C PHE A 53 -9.64 14.92 -0.67
N ARG A 54 -9.75 14.92 0.66
CA ARG A 54 -10.85 15.57 1.38
C ARG A 54 -10.90 17.08 1.11
N SER A 55 -9.75 17.73 1.04
CA SER A 55 -9.66 19.16 0.73
C SER A 55 -10.10 19.46 -0.70
N GLU A 56 -9.77 18.59 -1.66
CA GLU A 56 -10.23 18.69 -3.04
C GLU A 56 -11.75 18.47 -3.14
N ILE A 57 -12.32 17.52 -2.38
CA ILE A 57 -13.79 17.32 -2.31
C ILE A 57 -14.47 18.59 -1.79
N LYS A 58 -13.93 19.20 -0.73
CA LYS A 58 -14.48 20.46 -0.22
C LYS A 58 -14.38 21.60 -1.24
N ARG A 59 -13.30 21.67 -2.01
CA ARG A 59 -13.06 22.74 -2.99
C ARG A 59 -13.94 22.62 -4.23
N TYR A 60 -14.12 21.41 -4.77
CA TYR A 60 -14.86 21.17 -6.02
C TYR A 60 -16.29 20.65 -5.81
N GLY A 61 -16.67 20.28 -4.59
CA GLY A 61 -17.98 19.72 -4.26
C GLY A 61 -18.31 18.44 -5.05
N LEU A 62 -19.60 18.19 -5.27
CA LEU A 62 -20.12 17.09 -6.09
C LEU A 62 -19.73 17.19 -7.59
N LYS A 63 -19.08 18.28 -8.04
CA LYS A 63 -18.57 18.42 -9.42
C LYS A 63 -17.26 17.67 -9.66
N MET A 64 -16.77 16.89 -8.69
CA MET A 64 -15.70 15.93 -8.93
C MET A 64 -16.09 14.96 -10.03
N THR A 65 -15.42 15.05 -11.18
CA THR A 65 -15.50 14.01 -12.19
C THR A 65 -14.79 12.77 -11.65
N TRP A 66 -15.56 11.72 -11.32
CA TRP A 66 -15.06 10.42 -10.87
C TRP A 66 -13.95 9.87 -11.77
N LYS A 67 -14.02 10.13 -13.08
CA LYS A 67 -12.98 9.80 -14.05
C LYS A 67 -11.62 10.41 -13.71
N ARG A 68 -11.55 11.57 -13.05
CA ARG A 68 -10.30 12.24 -12.67
C ARG A 68 -9.60 11.57 -11.49
N TYR A 69 -10.37 10.99 -10.58
CA TYR A 69 -9.87 10.46 -9.30
C TYR A 69 -9.99 8.94 -9.15
N HIS A 70 -10.50 8.23 -10.15
CA HIS A 70 -10.76 6.78 -10.08
C HIS A 70 -9.54 5.97 -9.61
N PHE A 71 -8.33 6.27 -10.10
CA PHE A 71 -7.11 5.58 -9.65
C PHE A 71 -6.82 5.78 -8.15
N ARG A 72 -7.05 6.99 -7.60
CA ARG A 72 -6.85 7.23 -6.17
C ARG A 72 -7.87 6.48 -5.32
N VAL A 73 -9.13 6.47 -5.76
CA VAL A 73 -10.21 5.74 -5.06
C VAL A 73 -9.94 4.24 -5.06
N ILE A 74 -9.61 3.67 -6.23
CA ILE A 74 -9.19 2.26 -6.35
C ILE A 74 -7.95 2.01 -5.50
N GLY A 75 -6.99 2.93 -5.50
CA GLY A 75 -5.77 2.84 -4.71
C GLY A 75 -6.02 2.77 -3.21
N PHE A 76 -6.93 3.58 -2.68
CA PHE A 76 -7.34 3.50 -1.28
C PHE A 76 -8.03 2.18 -0.95
N ALA A 77 -8.89 1.67 -1.83
CA ALA A 77 -9.54 0.38 -1.64
C ALA A 77 -8.52 -0.77 -1.61
N LEU A 78 -7.57 -0.79 -2.55
CA LEU A 78 -6.52 -1.82 -2.61
C LEU A 78 -5.55 -1.72 -1.42
N ALA A 79 -5.15 -0.51 -1.02
CA ALA A 79 -4.29 -0.30 0.15
C ALA A 79 -5.00 -0.74 1.44
N GLY A 80 -6.28 -0.42 1.59
CA GLY A 80 -7.07 -0.87 2.75
C GLY A 80 -7.23 -2.39 2.79
N ALA A 81 -7.61 -3.01 1.66
CA ALA A 81 -7.76 -4.45 1.56
C ALA A 81 -6.43 -5.19 1.81
N GLY A 82 -5.34 -4.70 1.23
CA GLY A 82 -4.01 -5.27 1.41
C GLY A 82 -3.54 -5.23 2.87
N LEU A 83 -3.74 -4.08 3.53
CA LEU A 83 -3.41 -3.93 4.95
C LEU A 83 -4.30 -4.82 5.84
N GLY A 84 -5.58 -4.99 5.49
CA GLY A 84 -6.50 -5.91 6.16
C GLY A 84 -5.99 -7.36 6.14
N LEU A 85 -5.59 -7.86 4.97
CA LEU A 85 -5.03 -9.22 4.84
C LEU A 85 -3.72 -9.40 5.61
N ILE A 86 -2.84 -8.39 5.60
CA ILE A 86 -1.59 -8.43 6.37
C ILE A 86 -1.89 -8.50 7.88
N VAL A 87 -2.84 -7.71 8.38
CA VAL A 87 -3.19 -7.67 9.80
C VAL A 87 -3.88 -8.96 10.23
N ASP A 88 -4.77 -9.51 9.41
CA ASP A 88 -5.45 -10.78 9.68
C ASP A 88 -4.42 -11.90 9.90
N GLU A 89 -3.43 -12.00 9.02
CA GLU A 89 -2.37 -13.01 9.12
C GLU A 89 -1.42 -12.75 10.29
N LEU A 90 -1.14 -11.47 10.60
CA LEU A 90 -0.35 -11.08 11.76
C LEU A 90 -0.99 -11.55 13.07
N ILE A 91 -2.33 -11.62 13.11
CA ILE A 91 -3.12 -12.09 14.26
C ILE A 91 -3.25 -13.62 14.23
N ALA A 92 -3.41 -14.23 13.06
CA ALA A 92 -3.77 -15.63 12.89
C ALA A 92 -2.61 -16.63 13.07
N GLY A 93 -1.36 -16.24 12.82
CA GLY A 93 -0.25 -17.20 12.94
C GLY A 93 1.06 -16.80 12.28
N PRO A 94 1.98 -17.77 12.07
CA PRO A 94 3.31 -17.48 11.55
C PRO A 94 3.20 -16.97 10.11
N PHE A 95 3.72 -15.77 9.90
CA PHE A 95 3.63 -15.03 8.65
C PHE A 95 4.57 -15.64 7.59
N SER A 96 4.05 -15.99 6.41
CA SER A 96 4.75 -16.73 5.36
C SER A 96 4.44 -16.17 3.96
N LEU A 97 5.38 -15.46 3.31
CA LEU A 97 5.11 -14.89 1.96
C LEU A 97 5.19 -15.93 0.85
N THR A 98 4.27 -16.89 0.87
CA THR A 98 4.01 -17.81 -0.24
C THR A 98 2.96 -17.20 -1.19
N PRO A 99 3.01 -17.46 -2.51
CA PRO A 99 2.01 -16.97 -3.46
C PRO A 99 0.58 -17.43 -3.17
N THR A 100 0.44 -18.51 -2.38
CA THR A 100 -0.83 -19.06 -1.93
C THR A 100 -1.33 -18.41 -0.64
N GLY A 101 -0.47 -17.70 0.09
CA GLY A 101 -0.77 -17.03 1.34
C GLY A 101 -1.46 -15.69 1.15
N HIS A 102 -2.40 -15.37 2.04
CA HIS A 102 -3.11 -14.09 2.04
C HIS A 102 -2.17 -12.92 2.33
N GLU A 103 -1.12 -13.13 3.11
CA GLU A 103 -0.11 -12.13 3.43
C GLU A 103 0.66 -11.64 2.20
N PHE A 104 0.96 -12.53 1.26
CA PHE A 104 1.64 -12.18 0.02
C PHE A 104 0.77 -11.25 -0.82
N TRP A 105 -0.49 -11.65 -1.04
CA TRP A 105 -1.46 -10.83 -1.74
C TRP A 105 -1.78 -9.54 -0.99
N GLY A 106 -1.76 -9.57 0.34
CA GLY A 106 -1.88 -8.40 1.19
C GLY A 106 -0.81 -7.36 0.90
N ILE A 107 0.47 -7.76 0.84
CA ILE A 107 1.58 -6.86 0.47
C ILE A 107 1.42 -6.37 -0.97
N VAL A 108 1.11 -7.25 -1.92
CA VAL A 108 0.94 -6.87 -3.33
C VAL A 108 -0.16 -5.81 -3.49
N LEU A 109 -1.35 -6.05 -2.91
CA LEU A 109 -2.47 -5.13 -2.95
C LEU A 109 -2.13 -3.80 -2.25
N PHE A 110 -1.40 -3.86 -1.15
CA PHE A 110 -0.95 -2.68 -0.43
C PHE A 110 -0.01 -1.81 -1.29
N VAL A 111 1.00 -2.42 -1.89
CA VAL A 111 1.98 -1.73 -2.76
C VAL A 111 1.28 -1.13 -3.98
N VAL A 112 0.43 -1.92 -4.66
CA VAL A 112 -0.33 -1.44 -5.83
C VAL A 112 -1.24 -0.28 -5.43
N GLY A 113 -1.93 -0.39 -4.30
CA GLY A 113 -2.78 0.67 -3.76
C GLY A 113 -1.99 1.96 -3.52
N MET A 114 -0.82 1.87 -2.88
CA MET A 114 0.07 3.00 -2.64
C MET A 114 0.57 3.67 -3.93
N VAL A 115 0.92 2.88 -4.95
CA VAL A 115 1.30 3.41 -6.27
C VAL A 115 0.14 4.19 -6.88
N LEU A 116 -1.07 3.61 -6.90
CA LEU A 116 -2.25 4.24 -7.49
C LEU A 116 -2.68 5.52 -6.75
N ILE A 117 -2.60 5.55 -5.41
CA ILE A 117 -2.83 6.77 -4.61
C ILE A 117 -1.87 7.88 -5.01
N SER A 118 -0.63 7.52 -5.31
CA SER A 118 0.45 8.44 -5.63
C SER A 118 0.39 8.97 -7.06
N LEU A 119 -0.41 8.34 -7.94
CA LEU A 119 -0.64 8.86 -9.29
C LEU A 119 -1.41 10.18 -9.22
N LYS A 120 -0.99 11.14 -10.06
CA LYS A 120 -1.71 12.40 -10.20
C LYS A 120 -3.11 12.14 -10.80
N PRO A 121 -4.14 12.88 -10.37
CA PRO A 121 -5.48 12.78 -10.93
C PRO A 121 -5.44 13.05 -12.44
N LYS A 122 -5.97 12.14 -13.26
CA LYS A 122 -5.95 12.29 -14.72
C LYS A 122 -7.13 13.14 -15.18
N GLY A 123 -6.88 14.38 -15.56
CA GLY A 123 -7.87 15.28 -16.18
C GLY A 123 -7.22 16.60 -16.51
N LYS A 124 -7.33 17.02 -17.78
CA LYS A 124 -6.73 18.25 -18.32
C LYS A 124 -7.12 19.47 -17.49
N ASP A 125 -6.20 20.42 -17.45
CA ASP A 125 -6.44 21.83 -17.15
C ASP A 125 -7.70 22.35 -17.88
#